data_AF-A0A662R0B6-F1
#
_entry.id   AF-A0A662R0B6-F1
#
_cell.length_a   1.000
_cell.length_b   1.000
_cell.length_c   1.000
_cell.angle_alpha   90.00
_cell.angle_beta   90.00
_cell.angle_gamma   90.00
#
_symmetry.space_group_name_H-M   'P 1'
#
loop_
_entity.id
_entity.type
_entity.pdbx_description
1 polymer ?
#
loop_
_entity_poly.entity_id
_entity_poly.type
_entity_poly.pdbx_seq_one_letter_code
_entity_poly.pdbx_strand_id
1 'polypeptide(L)'
;MHELFLLSFDYFDEKTARTIGKTSVTEILNIEGVELIELLSRKNRLLYQEQFNMNDRTDIPHAISAFVEGCDSIITYDTHFDQISHLINVSTPESFIDSI
;
A
#
# COMPACT_ATOMS: atom_id res chain seq x y z
N MET A 1 4.19 -6.07 -0.94
CA MET A 1 5.48 -6.50 -1.54
C MET A 1 5.91 -7.91 -1.16
N HIS A 2 5.83 -8.31 0.13
CA HIS A 2 6.21 -9.68 0.53
C HIS A 2 5.35 -10.75 -0.17
N GLU A 3 4.04 -10.53 -0.24
CA GLU A 3 3.11 -11.45 -0.91
C GLU A 3 3.41 -11.61 -2.40
N LEU A 4 3.72 -10.52 -3.11
CA LEU A 4 4.13 -10.59 -4.51
C LEU A 4 5.38 -11.46 -4.71
N PHE A 5 6.36 -11.34 -3.80
CA PHE A 5 7.55 -12.19 -3.84
C PHE A 5 7.18 -13.67 -3.64
N LEU A 6 6.30 -13.95 -2.67
CA LEU A 6 5.87 -15.31 -2.34
C LEU A 6 4.98 -15.95 -3.40
N LEU A 7 4.19 -15.17 -4.14
CA LEU A 7 3.26 -15.68 -5.16
C LEU A 7 3.95 -16.65 -6.14
N SER A 8 5.21 -16.37 -6.50
CA SER A 8 5.99 -17.22 -7.41
C SER A 8 6.24 -18.65 -6.87
N PHE A 9 6.24 -18.85 -5.55
CA PHE A 9 6.47 -20.16 -4.93
C PHE A 9 5.27 -21.11 -5.08
N ASP A 10 4.08 -20.56 -5.36
CA ASP A 10 2.89 -21.37 -5.60
C ASP A 10 2.90 -22.03 -6.99
N TYR A 11 3.77 -21.56 -7.90
CA TYR A 11 3.79 -21.97 -9.30
C TYR A 11 5.13 -22.57 -9.78
N PHE A 12 6.23 -22.35 -9.07
CA PHE A 12 7.57 -22.73 -9.51
C PHE A 12 8.37 -23.45 -8.41
N ASP A 13 9.43 -24.15 -8.81
CA ASP A 13 10.41 -24.69 -7.85
C ASP A 13 11.11 -23.55 -7.08
N GLU A 14 11.64 -23.87 -5.90
CA GLU A 14 12.21 -22.86 -4.98
C GLU A 14 13.25 -21.93 -5.63
N LYS A 15 14.11 -22.48 -6.49
CA LYS A 15 15.17 -21.70 -7.13
C LYS A 15 14.57 -20.74 -8.16
N THR A 16 13.71 -21.23 -9.02
CA THR A 16 13.03 -20.44 -10.05
C THR A 16 12.12 -19.38 -9.42
N ALA A 17 11.35 -19.75 -8.39
CA ALA A 17 10.47 -18.85 -7.64
C ALA A 17 11.25 -17.67 -7.03
N ARG A 18 12.36 -17.94 -6.32
CA ARG A 18 13.21 -16.87 -5.77
C ARG A 18 13.70 -15.88 -6.83
N THR A 19 14.06 -16.36 -8.01
CA THR A 19 14.49 -15.50 -9.12
C THR A 19 13.33 -14.66 -9.64
N ILE A 20 12.17 -15.28 -9.94
CA ILE A 20 10.99 -14.59 -10.47
C ILE A 20 10.46 -13.56 -9.46
N GLY A 21 10.24 -13.95 -8.21
CA GLY A 21 9.71 -13.04 -7.18
C GLY A 21 10.62 -11.83 -6.97
N LYS A 22 11.95 -12.00 -6.99
CA LYS A 22 12.89 -10.87 -6.89
C LYS A 22 12.78 -9.95 -8.11
N THR A 23 12.68 -10.51 -9.31
CA THR A 23 12.51 -9.73 -10.55
C THR A 23 11.22 -8.91 -10.50
N SER A 24 10.10 -9.53 -10.14
CA SER A 24 8.80 -8.81 -10.06
C SER A 24 8.81 -7.66 -9.04
N VAL A 25 9.42 -7.85 -7.87
CA VAL A 25 9.62 -6.76 -6.91
C VAL A 25 10.47 -5.65 -7.51
N THR A 26 11.56 -6.01 -8.21
CA THR A 26 12.48 -5.04 -8.83
C THR A 26 11.80 -4.27 -9.96
N GLU A 27 10.95 -4.92 -10.76
CA GLU A 27 10.19 -4.27 -11.83
C GLU A 27 9.26 -3.21 -11.28
N ILE A 28 8.50 -3.51 -10.22
CA ILE A 28 7.60 -2.53 -9.59
C ILE A 28 8.37 -1.32 -9.06
N LEU A 29 9.52 -1.57 -8.40
CA LEU A 29 10.35 -0.49 -7.87
C LEU A 29 10.99 0.38 -8.96
N ASN A 30 11.02 -0.09 -10.21
CA ASN A 30 11.57 0.64 -11.35
C ASN A 30 10.48 1.25 -12.25
N ILE A 31 9.19 1.17 -11.89
CA ILE A 31 8.12 1.85 -12.62
C ILE A 31 8.35 3.37 -12.53
N GLU A 32 8.32 4.04 -13.67
CA GLU A 32 8.45 5.50 -13.72
C GLU A 32 7.33 6.18 -12.92
N GLY A 33 7.71 7.11 -12.04
CA GLY A 33 6.77 7.81 -11.16
C GLY A 33 6.39 7.06 -9.88
N VAL A 34 6.88 5.83 -9.66
CA VAL A 34 6.75 5.16 -8.36
C VAL A 34 7.85 5.65 -7.42
N GLU A 35 7.44 6.15 -6.26
CA GLU A 35 8.34 6.57 -5.19
C GLU A 35 8.13 5.70 -3.94
N LEU A 36 9.24 5.40 -3.26
CA LEU A 36 9.19 4.79 -1.94
C LEU A 36 9.25 5.88 -0.88
N ILE A 37 8.23 5.92 -0.03
CA ILE A 37 8.21 6.80 1.12
C ILE A 37 8.86 6.14 2.33
N GLU A 38 9.41 6.95 3.23
CA GLU A 38 9.96 6.47 4.49
C GLU A 38 8.86 5.87 5.38
N LEU A 39 9.27 4.97 6.27
CA LEU A 39 8.37 4.43 7.28
C LEU A 39 7.86 5.56 8.18
N LEU A 40 6.56 5.50 8.50
CA LEU A 40 5.92 6.47 9.38
C LEU A 40 6.69 6.63 10.70
N SER A 41 7.16 7.85 10.95
CA SER A 41 7.86 8.14 12.20
C SER A 41 6.97 7.88 13.42
N ARG A 42 7.57 7.41 14.52
CA ARG A 42 6.83 7.19 15.78
C ARG A 42 6.08 8.43 16.25
N LYS A 43 6.66 9.61 16.04
CA LYS A 43 6.05 10.90 16.39
C LYS A 43 4.77 11.13 15.59
N ASN A 44 4.82 10.99 14.27
CA ASN A 44 3.65 11.18 13.42
C ASN A 44 2.59 10.12 13.73
N ARG A 45 2.99 8.86 13.94
CA ARG A 45 2.07 7.81 14.37
C ARG A 45 1.29 8.20 15.62
N LEU A 46 1.97 8.65 16.68
CA LEU A 46 1.30 9.06 17.93
C LEU A 46 0.42 10.31 17.75
N LEU A 47 0.80 11.23 16.87
CA LEU A 47 0.05 12.47 16.62
C LEU A 47 -1.28 12.20 15.90
N TYR A 48 -1.29 11.26 14.95
CA TYR A 48 -2.42 11.05 14.05
C TYR A 48 -3.25 9.80 14.36
N GLN A 49 -2.74 8.82 15.12
CA GLN A 49 -3.43 7.53 15.33
C GLN A 49 -4.90 7.64 15.77
N GLU A 50 -5.25 8.63 16.59
CA GLU A 50 -6.62 8.79 17.10
C GLU A 50 -7.61 9.27 16.03
N GLN A 51 -7.11 9.84 14.93
CA GLN A 51 -7.93 10.28 13.79
C GLN A 51 -8.27 9.11 12.86
N PHE A 52 -7.44 8.07 12.83
CA PHE A 52 -7.57 6.93 11.92
C PHE A 52 -8.19 5.73 12.64
N ASN A 53 -9.53 5.70 12.69
CA ASN A 53 -10.28 4.60 13.28
C ASN A 53 -10.62 3.54 12.23
N MET A 54 -9.74 2.53 12.12
CA MET A 54 -9.89 1.39 11.22
C MET A 54 -9.95 0.08 12.01
N ASN A 55 -10.73 -0.89 11.50
CA ASN A 55 -10.82 -2.22 12.07
C ASN A 55 -9.48 -2.96 11.98
N ASP A 56 -8.78 -2.85 10.85
CA ASP A 56 -7.42 -3.36 10.71
C ASP A 56 -6.42 -2.34 11.25
N ARG A 57 -5.83 -2.67 12.41
CA ARG A 57 -4.83 -1.82 13.06
C ARG A 57 -3.47 -1.88 12.41
N THR A 58 -3.21 -2.89 11.57
CA THR A 58 -1.93 -3.04 10.87
C THR A 58 -1.80 -2.05 9.71
N ASP A 59 -2.93 -1.59 9.17
CA ASP A 59 -2.99 -0.66 8.05
C ASP A 59 -3.08 0.82 8.44
N ILE A 60 -3.37 1.12 9.71
CA ILE A 60 -3.36 2.49 10.25
C ILE A 60 -2.07 3.26 9.90
N PRO A 61 -0.84 2.69 10.02
CA PRO A 61 0.37 3.40 9.62
C PRO A 61 0.41 3.76 8.13
N HIS A 62 -0.15 2.94 7.24
CA HIS A 62 -0.20 3.22 5.80
C HIS A 62 -1.15 4.39 5.52
N ALA A 63 -2.32 4.40 6.16
CA ALA A 63 -3.27 5.48 6.06
C ALA A 63 -2.71 6.83 6.58
N ILE A 64 -2.04 6.82 7.74
CA ILE A 64 -1.41 8.03 8.29
C ILE A 64 -0.29 8.51 7.36
N SER A 65 0.53 7.61 6.82
CA SER A 65 1.58 7.98 5.86
C SER A 65 0.99 8.70 4.65
N ALA A 66 -0.04 8.13 4.03
CA ALA A 66 -0.69 8.76 2.88
C ALA A 66 -1.22 10.17 3.21
N PHE A 67 -1.82 10.35 4.39
CA PHE A 67 -2.31 11.65 4.84
C PHE A 67 -1.19 12.67 5.11
N VAL A 68 -0.10 12.25 5.76
CA VAL A 68 1.02 13.15 6.09
C VAL A 68 1.79 13.58 4.84
N GLU A 69 1.95 12.67 3.87
CA GLU A 69 2.57 12.97 2.57
C GLU A 69 1.65 13.75 1.63
N GLY A 70 0.40 14.01 2.03
CA GLY A 70 -0.55 14.79 1.23
C GLY A 70 -1.03 14.07 -0.03
N CYS A 71 -1.11 12.74 0.00
CA CYS A 71 -1.63 11.96 -1.13
C CYS A 71 -3.10 12.32 -1.41
N ASP A 72 -3.45 12.46 -2.68
CA ASP A 72 -4.83 12.72 -3.09
C ASP A 72 -5.76 11.53 -2.85
N SER A 73 -5.23 10.29 -2.94
CA SER A 73 -6.02 9.06 -2.84
C SER A 73 -5.20 7.87 -2.36
N ILE A 74 -5.87 6.94 -1.69
CA ILE A 74 -5.39 5.57 -1.45
C ILE A 74 -6.10 4.66 -2.46
N ILE A 75 -5.31 3.98 -3.29
CA ILE A 75 -5.82 3.02 -4.27
C ILE A 75 -5.59 1.61 -3.72
N THR A 76 -6.67 0.90 -3.39
CA THR A 76 -6.60 -0.43 -2.76
C THR A 76 -7.85 -1.26 -3.03
N TYR A 77 -7.73 -2.59 -2.93
CA TYR A 77 -8.87 -3.51 -2.88
C TYR A 77 -9.37 -3.77 -1.46
N ASP A 78 -8.64 -3.28 -0.45
CA ASP A 78 -8.99 -3.47 0.95
C ASP A 78 -10.11 -2.51 1.38
N THR A 79 -11.32 -3.05 1.48
CA THR A 79 -12.54 -2.27 1.75
C THR A 79 -12.57 -1.60 3.13
N HIS A 80 -11.74 -2.03 4.07
CA HIS A 80 -11.71 -1.43 5.41
C HIS A 80 -11.14 -0.01 5.41
N PHE A 81 -10.43 0.42 4.36
CA PHE A 81 -10.01 1.81 4.18
C PHE A 81 -11.18 2.77 3.95
N ASP A 82 -12.36 2.32 3.53
CA ASP A 82 -13.55 3.18 3.39
C ASP A 82 -13.94 3.86 4.72
N GLN A 83 -13.54 3.29 5.85
CA GLN A 83 -13.76 3.84 7.20
C GLN A 83 -13.09 5.21 7.41
N ILE A 84 -12.06 5.52 6.62
CA ILE A 84 -11.30 6.78 6.65
C ILE A 84 -11.52 7.65 5.41
N SER A 85 -12.52 7.33 4.57
CA SER A 85 -12.86 8.09 3.34
C SER A 85 -13.16 9.58 3.58
N HIS A 86 -13.47 9.97 4.82
CA HIS A 86 -13.66 11.36 5.23
C HIS A 86 -12.35 12.14 5.43
N LEU A 87 -11.20 11.46 5.46
CA LEU A 87 -9.86 12.05 5.63
C LEU A 87 -9.06 12.04 4.33
N ILE A 88 -9.20 10.99 3.53
CA ILE A 88 -8.48 10.78 2.27
C ILE A 88 -9.39 10.01 1.31
N ASN A 89 -9.32 10.31 0.01
CA ASN A 89 -10.11 9.58 -0.97
C ASN A 89 -9.63 8.12 -1.04
N VAL A 90 -10.57 7.18 -1.11
CA VAL A 90 -10.29 5.74 -1.20
C VAL A 90 -11.04 5.19 -2.40
N SER A 91 -10.33 4.44 -3.25
CA SER A 91 -10.92 3.84 -4.45
C SER A 91 -10.21 2.55 -4.83
N THR A 92 -10.90 1.68 -5.56
CA THR A 92 -10.24 0.57 -6.24
C THR A 92 -9.51 1.09 -7.49
N PRO A 93 -8.51 0.35 -8.00
CA PRO A 93 -7.85 0.72 -9.25
C PRO A 93 -8.81 0.98 -10.41
N GLU A 94 -9.83 0.14 -10.58
CA GLU A 94 -10.82 0.30 -11.65
C GLU A 94 -11.64 1.57 -11.49
N SER A 95 -12.13 1.84 -10.27
CA SER A 95 -12.90 3.04 -9.96
C SER A 95 -12.09 4.32 -10.17
N PHE A 96 -10.80 4.29 -9.81
CA PHE A 96 -9.89 5.41 -10.04
C PHE A 96 -9.68 5.67 -11.54
N ILE A 97 -9.40 4.63 -12.32
CA ILE A 97 -9.20 4.72 -13.77
C ILE A 97 -10.45 5.23 -14.49
N ASP A 98 -11.65 4.82 -14.06
CA ASP A 98 -12.92 5.29 -14.64
C ASP A 98 -13.21 6.77 -14.32
N SER A 99 -12.52 7.35 -13.33
CA SER A 99 -12.74 8.72 -12.86
C SER A 99 -11.82 9.78 -13.51
N ILE A 100 -10.81 9.36 -14.29
CA ILE A 100 -9.78 10.21 -14.91
C ILE A 100 -9.99 10.45 -16.40
#